data_AF-A0A2N1M0V1-F1
#
_entry.id   AF-A0A2N1M0V1-F1
#
_cell.length_a   1.000
_cell.length_b   1.000
_cell.length_c   1.000
_cell.angle_alpha   90.00
_cell.angle_beta   90.00
_cell.angle_gamma   90.00
#
_symmetry.space_group_name_H-M   'P 1'
#
loop_
_entity.id
_entity.type
_entity.pdbx_description
1 polymer ?
#
loop_
_entity_poly.entity_id
_entity_poly.type
_entity_poly.pdbx_seq_one_letter_code
_entity_poly.pdbx_strand_id
1 'polypeptide(L)' 'MRRESENDTSGFRDFTVHREKIAKALYWLKANNPYYENIIIDDEILKSLPQNGSI' A
#
# COMPACT_ATOMS: atom_id res chain seq x y z
N MET A 1 -12.15 -31.50 -7.73
CA MET A 1 -11.26 -30.36 -7.42
C MET A 1 -12.14 -29.18 -7.06
N ARG A 2 -12.47 -29.01 -5.77
CA ARG A 2 -13.29 -27.89 -5.29
C ARG A 2 -12.33 -26.85 -4.73
N ARG A 3 -12.23 -25.70 -5.39
CA ARG A 3 -11.95 -24.45 -4.70
C ARG A 3 -13.28 -23.73 -4.65
N GLU A 4 -14.03 -24.01 -3.61
CA GLU A 4 -15.19 -23.21 -3.26
C GLU A 4 -14.66 -21.81 -2.95
N SER A 5 -14.92 -20.87 -3.86
CA SER A 5 -14.81 -19.45 -3.56
C SER A 5 -15.99 -19.13 -2.64
N GLU A 6 -15.79 -19.39 -1.35
CA GLU A 6 -16.76 -19.02 -0.33
C GLU A 6 -16.82 -17.49 -0.23
N ASN A 7 -17.94 -16.96 -0.73
CA ASN A 7 -18.64 -15.77 -0.24
C ASN A 7 -17.82 -14.80 0.61
N ASP A 8 -17.09 -13.89 -0.02
CA ASP A 8 -16.82 -12.59 0.63
C ASP A 8 -17.90 -11.60 0.20
N THR A 9 -19.05 -11.72 0.87
CA THR A 9 -20.23 -10.86 0.70
C THR A 9 -20.02 -9.43 1.19
N SER A 10 -18.79 -9.06 1.60
CA SER A 10 -18.44 -7.72 2.04
C SER A 10 -17.89 -6.82 0.93
N GLY A 11 -17.49 -7.38 -0.22
CA GLY A 11 -16.88 -6.63 -1.33
C GLY A 11 -15.49 -6.06 -1.00
N PHE A 12 -15.00 -6.23 0.24
CA PHE A 12 -13.64 -5.90 0.61
C PHE A 12 -12.71 -7.00 0.12
N ARG A 13 -11.55 -6.59 -0.39
CA ARG A 13 -10.53 -7.49 -0.91
C ARG A 13 -9.28 -7.20 -0.10
N ASP A 14 -8.78 -8.20 0.61
CA ASP A 14 -7.55 -8.05 1.39
C ASP A 14 -6.39 -7.65 0.47
N PHE A 15 -5.68 -6.57 0.82
CA PHE A 15 -4.48 -6.14 0.09
C PHE A 15 -3.23 -6.45 0.90
N THR A 16 -2.31 -7.22 0.32
CA THR A 16 -0.97 -7.37 0.91
C THR A 16 -0.18 -6.08 0.72
N VAL A 17 0.09 -5.41 1.83
CA VAL A 17 0.91 -4.20 1.91
C VAL A 17 2.37 -4.59 2.14
N HIS A 18 3.25 -3.96 1.33
CA HIS A 18 4.70 -4.04 1.46
C HIS A 18 5.25 -2.64 1.75
N ARG A 19 5.39 -2.29 3.04
CA ARG A 19 5.75 -0.93 3.48
C ARG A 19 6.97 -0.36 2.75
N GLU A 20 8.04 -1.14 2.63
CA GLU A 20 9.26 -0.67 1.96
C GLU A 20 9.06 -0.34 0.48
N LYS A 21 8.21 -1.10 -0.22
CA LYS A 21 7.92 -0.83 -1.64
C LYS A 21 7.12 0.46 -1.79
N ILE A 22 6.14 0.68 -0.91
CA ILE A 22 5.34 1.90 -0.89
C ILE A 22 6.23 3.11 -0.58
N ALA A 23 7.07 3.03 0.46
CA ALA A 23 8.01 4.09 0.80
C ALA A 23 8.91 4.45 -0.39
N LYS A 24 9.57 3.45 -0.99
CA LYS A 24 10.44 3.65 -2.17
C LYS A 24 9.69 4.29 -3.34
N ALA A 25 8.47 3.86 -3.62
CA ALA A 25 7.66 4.41 -4.69
C ALA A 25 7.27 5.88 -4.44
N LEU A 26 6.87 6.23 -3.21
CA LEU A 26 6.52 7.61 -2.84
C LEU A 26 7.72 8.55 -2.93
N TYR A 27 8.88 8.12 -2.39
CA TYR A 27 10.11 8.89 -2.49
C TYR A 27 10.57 9.06 -3.94
N TRP A 28 10.48 8.00 -4.75
CA TRP A 28 10.77 8.08 -6.18
C TRP A 28 9.83 9.05 -6.88
N LEU A 29 8.52 8.98 -6.61
CA LEU A 29 7.52 9.87 -7.22
C LEU A 29 7.81 11.33 -6.91
N LYS A 30 8.06 11.67 -5.64
CA LYS A 30 8.39 13.03 -5.20
C LYS A 30 9.67 13.56 -5.87
N ALA A 31 10.69 12.70 -6.03
CA ALA A 31 11.97 13.10 -6.61
C ALA A 31 11.97 13.22 -8.14
N ASN A 32 11.07 12.52 -8.84
CA ASN A 32 11.13 12.37 -10.30
C ASN A 32 9.92 12.96 -11.03
N ASN A 33 8.87 13.34 -10.32
CA ASN A 33 7.66 13.89 -10.93
C ASN A 33 7.38 15.31 -10.39
N PRO A 34 7.52 16.36 -11.22
CA PRO A 34 7.29 17.75 -10.81
C PRO A 34 5.89 18.02 -10.23
N TYR A 35 4.88 17.26 -10.67
CA TYR A 35 3.52 17.40 -10.14
C TYR A 35 3.40 16.97 -8.67
N TYR A 36 4.37 16.21 -8.17
CA TYR A 36 4.39 15.67 -6.81
C TYR A 36 5.57 16.19 -5.98
N GLU A 37 6.34 17.16 -6.48
CA GLU A 37 7.51 17.70 -5.79
C GLU A 37 7.17 18.23 -4.39
N ASN A 38 5.97 18.82 -4.23
CA ASN A 38 5.54 19.49 -3.01
C ASN A 38 4.65 18.65 -2.09
N ILE A 39 4.50 17.34 -2.33
CA ILE A 39 3.75 16.48 -1.39
C ILE A 39 4.53 16.29 -0.09
N ILE A 40 3.81 16.22 1.02
CA ILE A 40 4.38 15.84 2.32
C ILE A 40 4.13 14.34 2.49
N ILE A 41 5.22 13.60 2.75
CA ILE A 41 5.15 12.18 3.07
C ILE A 41 5.18 12.09 4.60
N ASP A 42 4.10 11.59 5.20
CA ASP A 42 4.03 11.35 6.64
C ASP A 42 4.68 9.99 6.97
N ASP A 43 5.88 10.05 7.53
CA ASP A 43 6.64 8.86 7.92
C ASP A 43 5.99 8.07 9.07
N GLU A 44 5.18 8.69 9.93
CA GLU A 44 4.50 7.99 11.01
C GLU A 44 3.34 7.13 10.47
N ILE A 45 2.58 7.67 9.50
CA ILE A 45 1.58 6.88 8.77
C ILE A 45 2.26 5.74 8.00
N LEU A 46 3.36 6.02 7.30
CA LEU A 46 4.13 4.99 6.60
C LEU A 46 4.64 3.90 7.54
N LYS A 47 5.14 4.25 8.74
CA LYS A 47 5.59 3.28 9.75
C LYS A 47 4.44 2.44 10.29
N SER A 48 3.24 3.00 10.40
CA SER A 48 2.06 2.28 10.87
C SER A 48 1.60 1.17 9.91
N LEU A 49 1.98 1.24 8.62
CA LEU A 49 1.70 0.19 7.66
C LEU A 49 2.41 -1.13 8.02
N PRO A 50 1.77 -2.29 7.79
CA PRO A 50 2.41 -3.56 8.02
C PRO A 50 3.60 -3.75 7.07
N GLN A 51 4.69 -4.34 7.57
CA GLN A 51 5.90 -4.54 6.78
C GLN A 51 5.63 -5.45 5.56
N ASN A 52 4.91 -6.54 5.77
CA ASN A 52 4.47 -7.52 4.77
C ASN A 52 3.16 -8.17 5.27
N GLY A 53 2.02 -7.49 5.15
CA GLY A 53 0.79 -7.96 5.77
C GLY A 53 -0.46 -7.40 5.10
N SER A 54 -1.61 -8.01 5.40
CA SER A 54 -2.90 -7.58 4.84
C SER A 54 -3.44 -6.34 5.57
N ILE A 55 -4.19 -5.52 4.83
CA ILE A 55 -5.07 -4.46 5.35
C ILE A 55 -6.48 -4.66 4.82
#